data_AF-A0A1C5SV76-F1
#
_entry.id   AF-A0A1C5SV76-F1
#
_cell.length_a   1.000
_cell.length_b   1.000
_cell.length_c   1.000
_cell.angle_alpha   90.00
_cell.angle_beta   90.00
_cell.angle_gamma   90.00
#
_symmetry.space_group_name_H-M   'P 1'
#
loop_
_entity.id
_entity.type
_entity.pdbx_description
1 polymer ?
#
loop_
_entity_poly.entity_id
_entity_poly.type
_entity_poly.pdbx_seq_one_letter_code
_entity_poly.pdbx_strand_id
1 'polypeptide(L)'
;MKANASGLLIWGDVGTGKSFFAGCIANALLEKGIPVLMTNFSRILNTLTGMHFEDRNQFINSLNRYSLLIIDDLGIERNSDFALEQVFNVIDSRYRSKKP
;
A
#
# COMPACT_ATOMS: atom_id res chain seq x y z
N MET A 1 23.42 7.80 -3.45
CA MET A 1 22.75 6.47 -3.49
C MET A 1 21.61 6.53 -2.48
N LYS A 2 20.34 6.46 -2.88
CA LYS A 2 19.23 6.45 -1.89
C LYS A 2 19.39 5.15 -1.08
N ALA A 3 19.44 5.28 0.25
CA ALA A 3 19.48 4.14 1.16
C ALA A 3 18.33 3.17 0.85
N ASN A 4 18.57 1.87 1.04
CA ASN A 4 17.67 0.75 0.77
C ASN A 4 16.19 1.14 0.89
N ALA A 5 15.38 0.86 -0.15
CA ALA A 5 13.94 1.10 -0.19
C ALA A 5 13.21 0.26 0.87
N SER A 6 13.33 0.69 2.12
CA SER A 6 12.86 -0.02 3.30
C SER A 6 11.52 0.55 3.68
N GLY A 7 10.50 -0.31 3.77
CA GLY A 7 9.19 0.04 4.27
C GLY A 7 9.16 0.12 5.80
N LEU A 8 8.01 0.51 6.34
CA LEU A 8 7.73 0.55 7.77
C LEU A 8 6.46 -0.27 8.05
N LEU A 9 6.53 -1.18 9.02
CA LEU A 9 5.36 -1.85 9.57
C LEU A 9 4.97 -1.17 10.89
N ILE A 10 3.77 -0.59 10.95
CA ILE A 10 3.22 0.03 12.14
C ILE A 10 2.13 -0.91 12.69
N TRP A 11 2.34 -1.44 13.89
CA TRP A 11 1.45 -2.42 14.52
C TRP A 11 1.17 -2.07 15.99
N GLY A 12 0.02 -2.50 16.50
CA GLY A 12 -0.48 -2.23 17.85
C GLY A 12 -2.01 -2.22 17.91
N ASP A 13 -2.57 -2.05 19.11
CA ASP A 13 -4.02 -2.12 19.35
C ASP A 13 -4.83 -1.04 18.63
N VAL A 14 -6.14 -1.23 18.51
CA VAL A 14 -7.05 -0.24 17.93
C VAL A 14 -7.01 1.06 18.75
N GLY A 15 -7.07 2.22 18.08
CA GLY A 15 -7.06 3.53 18.74
C GLY A 15 -5.68 4.06 19.17
N THR A 16 -4.59 3.33 18.90
CA THR A 16 -3.20 3.76 19.22
C THR A 16 -2.61 4.83 18.28
N GLY A 17 -3.40 5.35 17.33
CA GLY A 17 -2.95 6.42 16.43
C GLY A 17 -2.10 5.99 15.23
N LYS A 18 -2.05 4.69 14.90
CA LYS A 18 -1.25 4.16 13.76
C LYS A 18 -1.57 4.86 12.43
N SER A 19 -2.85 4.89 12.06
CA SER A 19 -3.33 5.55 10.83
C SER A 19 -3.05 7.04 10.84
N PHE A 20 -3.19 7.69 12.00
CA PHE A 20 -2.85 9.10 12.17
C PHE A 20 -1.36 9.35 11.92
N PHE A 21 -0.48 8.55 12.51
CA PHE A 21 0.96 8.64 12.32
C PHE A 21 1.36 8.42 10.86
N ALA A 22 0.78 7.42 10.19
CA ALA A 22 0.98 7.21 8.76
C ALA A 22 0.52 8.41 7.91
N GLY A 23 -0.61 9.03 8.28
CA GLY A 23 -1.10 10.27 7.67
C GLY A 23 -0.15 11.46 7.87
N CYS A 24 0.46 11.59 9.05
CA CYS A 24 1.49 12.61 9.29
C CYS A 24 2.71 12.43 8.37
N ILE A 25 3.17 11.19 8.18
CA ILE A 25 4.26 10.88 7.24
C ILE A 25 3.85 11.28 5.81
N ALA A 26 2.63 10.94 5.39
CA ALA A 26 2.12 11.29 4.08
C ALA A 26 2.10 12.82 3.87
N ASN A 27 1.54 13.57 4.82
CA ASN A 27 1.47 15.04 4.75
C ASN A 27 2.87 15.66 4.65
N ALA A 28 3.82 15.24 5.49
CA ALA A 28 5.19 15.75 5.46
C ALA A 28 5.94 15.47 4.14
N LEU A 29 5.56 14.41 3.42
CA LEU A 29 6.09 14.11 2.09
C LEU A 29 5.37 14.90 1.00
N LEU A 30 4.05 15.05 1.09
CA LEU A 30 3.24 15.83 0.16
C LEU A 30 3.64 17.32 0.19
N GLU A 31 3.93 17.88 1.36
CA GLU A 31 4.48 19.24 1.52
C GLU A 31 5.80 19.45 0.76
N LYS A 32 6.54 18.36 0.49
CA LYS A 32 7.79 18.36 -0.30
C LYS A 32 7.56 18.03 -1.78
N GLY A 33 6.31 17.94 -2.22
CA GLY A 33 5.95 17.55 -3.60
C GLY A 33 6.24 16.09 -3.92
N ILE A 34 6.45 15.23 -2.91
CA ILE A 34 6.70 13.81 -3.10
C ILE A 34 5.35 13.10 -3.22
N PRO A 35 5.08 12.35 -4.31
CA PRO A 35 3.79 11.70 -4.51
C PRO A 35 3.60 10.54 -3.53
N VAL A 36 2.54 10.60 -2.74
CA VAL A 36 2.15 9.56 -1.76
C VAL A 36 0.73 9.12 -2.03
N LEU A 37 0.46 7.82 -1.88
CA LEU A 37 -0.90 7.29 -1.81
C LEU A 37 -1.10 6.64 -0.44
N MET A 38 -2.12 7.09 0.30
CA MET A 38 -2.63 6.40 1.47
C MET A 38 -4.00 5.80 1.13
N THR A 39 -4.17 4.52 1.39
CA THR A 39 -5.42 3.77 1.19
C THR A 39 -5.52 2.67 2.23
N ASN A 40 -6.72 2.13 2.45
CA ASN A 40 -6.87 0.87 3.17
C ASN A 40 -6.83 -0.32 2.20
N PHE A 41 -6.56 -1.50 2.74
CA PHE A 41 -6.49 -2.71 1.94
C PHE A 41 -7.84 -3.10 1.30
N SER A 42 -8.96 -2.81 1.97
CA SER A 42 -10.30 -3.20 1.48
C SER A 42 -10.69 -2.47 0.22
N ARG A 43 -10.25 -1.23 0.09
CA ARG A 43 -10.44 -0.47 -1.14
C ARG A 43 -9.61 -1.04 -2.30
N ILE A 44 -8.38 -1.51 -2.03
CA ILE A 44 -7.56 -2.19 -3.04
C ILE A 44 -8.27 -3.47 -3.48
N LEU A 45 -8.70 -4.32 -2.54
CA LEU A 45 -9.37 -5.57 -2.86
C LEU A 45 -10.67 -5.37 -3.62
N ASN A 46 -11.55 -4.48 -3.15
CA ASN A 46 -12.81 -4.19 -3.84
C ASN A 46 -12.59 -3.72 -5.28
N THR A 47 -11.52 -2.96 -5.52
CA THR A 47 -11.14 -2.53 -6.88
C THR A 47 -10.72 -3.72 -7.74
N LEU A 48 -9.95 -4.66 -7.18
CA LEU A 48 -9.43 -5.83 -7.88
C LEU A 48 -10.50 -6.91 -8.15
N THR A 49 -11.48 -7.10 -7.25
CA THR A 49 -12.52 -8.13 -7.38
C THR A 49 -13.39 -7.94 -8.62
N GLY A 50 -13.62 -6.70 -9.05
CA GLY A 50 -14.41 -6.38 -10.26
C GLY A 50 -13.62 -6.41 -11.57
N MET A 51 -12.30 -6.61 -11.53
CA MET A 51 -11.42 -6.51 -12.70
C MET A 51 -11.08 -7.86 -13.31
N HIS A 52 -10.94 -7.90 -14.64
CA HIS A 52 -10.29 -9.00 -15.34
C HIS A 52 -8.79 -9.04 -15.02
N PHE A 53 -8.14 -10.18 -15.27
CA PHE A 53 -6.76 -10.42 -14.83
C PHE A 53 -5.75 -9.39 -15.37
N GLU A 54 -5.84 -9.00 -16.65
CA GLU A 54 -4.93 -7.99 -17.23
C GLU A 54 -5.08 -6.61 -16.56
N ASP A 55 -6.32 -6.19 -16.30
CA ASP A 55 -6.64 -4.92 -15.65
C ASP A 55 -6.11 -4.88 -14.21
N ARG A 56 -6.11 -6.01 -13.49
CA ARG A 56 -5.54 -6.13 -12.14
C ARG A 56 -4.05 -5.82 -12.13
N ASN A 57 -3.30 -6.44 -13.05
CA ASN A 57 -1.86 -6.20 -13.15
C ASN A 57 -1.57 -4.74 -13.52
N GLN A 58 -2.35 -4.16 -14.42
CA GLN A 58 -2.22 -2.74 -14.76
C GLN A 58 -2.52 -1.84 -13.56
N PHE A 59 -3.56 -2.13 -12.78
CA PHE A 59 -3.88 -1.41 -11.57
C PHE A 59 -2.75 -1.48 -10.53
N ILE A 60 -2.25 -2.68 -10.22
CA ILE A 60 -1.13 -2.88 -9.29
C ILE A 60 0.11 -2.13 -9.80
N ASN A 61 0.39 -2.22 -11.10
CA ASN A 61 1.49 -1.48 -11.72
C ASN A 61 1.29 0.04 -11.59
N SER A 62 0.06 0.55 -11.70
CA SER A 62 -0.22 1.98 -11.54
C SER A 62 0.12 2.51 -10.14
N LEU A 63 0.06 1.67 -9.10
CA LEU A 63 0.49 2.05 -7.73
C LEU A 63 1.98 2.39 -7.68
N ASN A 64 2.76 1.90 -8.64
CA ASN A 64 4.19 2.21 -8.76
C ASN A 64 4.45 3.66 -9.15
N ARG A 65 3.46 4.48 -9.51
CA ARG A 65 3.68 5.91 -9.77
C ARG A 65 3.98 6.70 -8.50
N TYR A 66 3.47 6.26 -7.35
CA TYR A 66 3.71 6.91 -6.07
C TYR A 66 5.11 6.59 -5.55
N SER A 67 5.73 7.51 -4.82
CA SER A 67 7.02 7.32 -4.17
C SER A 67 6.90 6.58 -2.83
N LEU A 68 5.74 6.68 -2.18
CA LEU A 68 5.36 5.92 -1.00
C LEU A 68 3.91 5.43 -1.15
N LEU A 69 3.69 4.15 -0.89
CA LEU A 69 2.36 3.55 -0.76
C LEU A 69 2.12 3.18 0.71
N ILE A 70 1.10 3.79 1.32
CA ILE A 70 0.64 3.44 2.66
C ILE A 70 -0.62 2.59 2.52
N ILE A 71 -0.56 1.38 3.05
CA ILE A 71 -1.68 0.43 3.12
C ILE A 71 -2.09 0.33 4.58
N ASP A 72 -3.26 0.88 4.90
CA ASP A 72 -3.85 0.83 6.23
C ASP A 72 -4.76 -0.40 6.39
N ASP A 73 -5.03 -0.77 7.65
CA ASP A 73 -5.94 -1.86 8.03
C ASP A 73 -5.61 -3.24 7.40
N LEU A 74 -4.31 -3.52 7.19
CA LEU A 74 -3.82 -4.85 6.84
C LEU A 74 -4.18 -5.85 7.95
N GLY A 75 -5.10 -6.78 7.66
CA GLY A 75 -5.50 -7.86 8.57
C GLY A 75 -6.91 -7.78 9.14
N ILE A 76 -7.70 -6.74 8.82
CA ILE A 76 -9.14 -6.68 9.17
C ILE A 76 -9.98 -7.59 8.24
N GLU A 77 -9.41 -8.00 7.12
CA GLU A 77 -10.16 -8.70 6.07
C GLU A 77 -10.25 -10.20 6.27
N ARG A 78 -11.28 -10.79 5.67
CA ARG A 78 -11.45 -12.25 5.66
C ARG A 78 -10.23 -12.86 4.97
N ASN A 79 -9.50 -13.72 5.68
CA ASN A 79 -8.35 -14.51 5.23
C ASN A 79 -8.71 -15.43 4.05
N SER A 80 -9.04 -14.85 2.91
CA SER A 80 -9.19 -15.58 1.65
C SER A 80 -7.84 -15.69 0.98
N ASP A 81 -7.59 -16.82 0.32
CA ASP A 81 -6.37 -17.02 -0.46
C ASP A 81 -6.19 -15.92 -1.51
N PHE A 82 -7.31 -15.46 -2.08
CA PHE A 82 -7.33 -14.32 -3.01
C PHE A 82 -6.79 -13.04 -2.39
N ALA A 83 -7.21 -12.69 -1.16
CA ALA A 83 -6.73 -11.49 -0.48
C ALA A 83 -5.21 -11.55 -0.25
N LEU A 84 -4.70 -12.68 0.24
CA LEU A 84 -3.28 -12.90 0.47
C LEU A 84 -2.46 -12.80 -0.82
N GLU A 85 -2.97 -13.39 -1.91
CA GLU A 85 -2.35 -13.29 -3.24
C GLU A 85 -2.24 -11.83 -3.70
N GLN A 86 -3.31 -11.04 -3.53
CA GLN A 86 -3.28 -9.63 -3.93
C GLN A 86 -2.34 -8.79 -3.06
N VAL A 87 -2.26 -9.03 -1.74
CA VAL A 87 -1.25 -8.39 -0.87
C VAL A 87 0.14 -8.69 -1.42
N PHE A 88 0.44 -9.96 -1.67
CA PHE A 88 1.73 -10.40 -2.18
C PHE A 88 2.08 -9.70 -3.49
N ASN A 89 1.15 -9.66 -4.45
CA ASN A 89 1.38 -9.01 -5.74
C ASN A 89 1.67 -7.51 -5.61
N VAL A 90 0.98 -6.81 -4.71
CA VAL A 90 1.23 -5.39 -4.45
C VAL A 90 2.63 -5.19 -3.85
N ILE A 91 3.00 -5.98 -2.84
CA ILE A 91 4.31 -5.89 -2.18
C ILE A 91 5.44 -6.27 -3.15
N ASP A 92 5.32 -7.36 -3.91
CA ASP A 92 6.31 -7.80 -4.89
C ASP A 92 6.52 -6.75 -5.98
N SER A 93 5.44 -6.16 -6.51
CA SER A 93 5.51 -5.06 -7.48
C SER A 93 6.27 -3.85 -6.91
N ARG A 94 6.05 -3.50 -5.63
CA ARG A 94 6.77 -2.41 -4.95
C ARG A 94 8.25 -2.70 -4.78
N TYR A 95 8.57 -3.91 -4.34
CA TYR A 95 9.94 -4.38 -4.14
C TYR A 95 10.75 -4.38 -5.45
N ARG A 96 10.21 -4.96 -6.53
CA ARG A 96 10.87 -4.99 -7.86
C ARG A 96 11.14 -3.59 -8.41
N SER A 97 10.24 -2.65 -8.13
CA SER A 97 10.38 -1.25 -8.53
C SER A 97 11.24 -0.41 -7.57
N LYS A 98 11.84 -1.02 -6.54
CA LYS A 98 12.68 -0.37 -5.52
C LYS A 98 11.96 0.81 -4.85
N LYS A 99 10.67 0.64 -4.57
CA LYS A 99 9.85 1.65 -3.88
C LYS A 99 9.34 1.09 -2.55
N PRO A 100 9.35 1.91 -1.48
CA PRO A 100 8.68 1.58 -0.24
C PRO A 100 7.15 1.67 -0.38
#